data_AF-A0AAD2FC55-F1
#
_entry.id   AF-A0AAD2FC55-F1
#
_cell.length_a   1.000
_cell.length_b   1.000
_cell.length_c   1.000
_cell.angle_alpha   90.00
_cell.angle_beta   90.00
_cell.angle_gamma   90.00
#
_symmetry.space_group_name_H-M   'P 1'
#
loop_
_entity.id
_entity.type
_entity.pdbx_description
1 polymer ?
#
loop_
_entity_poly.entity_id
_entity_poly.type
_entity_poly.pdbx_seq_one_letter_code
_entity_poly.pdbx_strand_id
1 'polypeptide(L)'
;MVKLFDLDAEIGITLLVVTSSPGGSYSNWWCSMFNADLALSVTMTAISTLLSVAALPANLLLYAKMAYSADITEQLDWRSLFTSLAVVIYAILFGLFCSWKIHSYKFNIVCNKVGNVAGLLLVIFSATVANTGGGNVAEGEHVDRIWSRGFQFYAACSLPCILGMLIAAGLATVVDLKKPERITVAVECCYQNVGIATSVALSMFKGAEVTKAMGVPLFYGIVEAVFVGIFCIVGWKAGWTKAPIDVSFWRMITTTYEVLEAERIGQSEEIEVAFTDDDASAETQEGHIFTTFFSLENLDKKPNSRKEPSGELETVYPELRDQNIT
;
A
#
# COMPACT_ATOMS: atom_id res chain seq x y z
N MET A 1 -8.45 -6.73 -21.80
CA MET A 1 -8.63 -8.13 -21.38
C MET A 1 -10.06 -8.59 -21.51
N VAL A 2 -11.05 -7.88 -20.96
CA VAL A 2 -12.49 -8.22 -21.09
C VAL A 2 -12.90 -8.57 -22.53
N LYS A 3 -12.65 -7.66 -23.48
CA LYS A 3 -12.95 -7.88 -24.91
C LYS A 3 -12.06 -8.93 -25.60
N LEU A 4 -10.82 -9.11 -25.12
CA LEU A 4 -9.88 -10.06 -25.72
C LEU A 4 -10.25 -11.51 -25.41
N PHE A 5 -10.80 -11.74 -24.21
CA PHE A 5 -11.19 -13.05 -23.72
C PHE A 5 -12.70 -13.30 -23.79
N ASP A 6 -13.47 -12.36 -24.33
CA ASP A 6 -14.93 -12.41 -24.46
C ASP A 6 -15.62 -12.82 -23.15
N LEU A 7 -15.30 -12.09 -22.07
CA LEU A 7 -15.80 -12.43 -20.74
C LEU A 7 -17.28 -12.09 -20.58
N ASP A 8 -18.00 -12.94 -19.84
CA ASP A 8 -19.36 -12.66 -19.39
C ASP A 8 -19.44 -11.31 -18.64
N ALA A 9 -20.61 -10.67 -18.73
CA ALA A 9 -20.85 -9.33 -18.19
C ALA A 9 -20.48 -9.23 -16.70
N GLU A 10 -20.82 -10.24 -15.90
CA GLU A 10 -20.59 -10.24 -14.46
C GLU A 10 -19.08 -10.25 -14.14
N ILE A 11 -18.34 -11.15 -14.81
CA ILE A 11 -16.90 -11.30 -14.62
C ILE A 11 -16.18 -10.05 -15.12
N GLY A 12 -16.51 -9.58 -16.31
CA GLY A 12 -15.79 -8.46 -16.89
C GLY A 12 -16.11 -7.12 -16.22
N ILE A 13 -17.35 -6.87 -15.78
CA ILE A 13 -17.68 -5.65 -15.01
C ILE A 13 -16.96 -5.67 -13.65
N THR A 14 -16.99 -6.80 -12.93
CA THR A 14 -16.23 -6.90 -11.67
C THR A 14 -14.73 -6.74 -11.91
N LEU A 15 -14.17 -7.29 -12.99
CA LEU A 15 -12.76 -7.12 -13.33
C LEU A 15 -12.44 -5.64 -13.64
N LEU A 16 -13.30 -4.93 -14.38
CA LEU A 16 -13.14 -3.51 -14.65
C LEU A 16 -13.17 -2.69 -13.36
N VAL A 17 -14.03 -3.04 -12.41
CA VAL A 17 -14.10 -2.39 -11.09
C VAL A 17 -12.80 -2.63 -10.31
N VAL A 18 -12.29 -3.88 -10.26
CA VAL A 18 -11.00 -4.18 -9.61
C VAL A 18 -9.88 -3.35 -10.22
N THR A 19 -9.75 -3.34 -11.55
CA THR A 19 -8.64 -2.66 -12.24
C THR A 19 -8.78 -1.13 -12.27
N SER A 20 -9.96 -0.60 -11.98
CA SER A 20 -10.22 0.85 -11.89
C SER A 20 -10.29 1.34 -10.45
N SER A 21 -10.10 0.44 -9.48
CA SER A 21 -10.06 0.80 -8.07
C SER A 21 -8.79 1.60 -7.74
N PRO A 22 -8.78 2.36 -6.63
CA PRO A 22 -7.55 2.89 -6.07
C PRO A 22 -6.66 1.79 -5.48
N GLY A 23 -5.42 2.17 -5.14
CA GLY A 23 -4.46 1.29 -4.47
C GLY A 23 -5.03 0.64 -3.20
N GLY A 24 -4.72 -0.64 -3.02
CA GLY A 24 -5.20 -1.44 -1.89
C GLY A 24 -4.45 -1.15 -0.59
N SER A 25 -5.11 -1.24 0.57
CA SER A 25 -4.49 -0.91 1.87
C SER A 25 -3.25 -1.74 2.24
N TYR A 26 -3.03 -2.89 1.58
CA TYR A 26 -1.86 -3.74 1.79
C TYR A 26 -0.65 -3.35 0.93
N SER A 27 -0.76 -2.46 -0.06
CA SER A 27 0.38 -1.99 -0.85
C SER A 27 1.46 -1.36 0.04
N ASN A 28 1.03 -0.51 0.99
CA ASN A 28 1.89 0.10 2.00
C ASN A 28 2.61 -0.96 2.85
N TRP A 29 1.94 -2.06 3.17
CA TRP A 29 2.53 -3.17 3.93
C TRP A 29 3.61 -3.88 3.12
N TRP A 30 3.39 -4.12 1.82
CA TRP A 30 4.42 -4.66 0.92
C TRP A 30 5.63 -3.72 0.79
N CYS A 31 5.39 -2.42 0.59
CA CYS A 31 6.46 -1.42 0.49
C CYS A 31 7.28 -1.33 1.78
N SER A 32 6.62 -1.32 2.93
CA SER A 32 7.29 -1.31 4.24
C SER A 32 8.10 -2.59 4.46
N MET A 33 7.51 -3.76 4.21
CA MET A 33 8.16 -5.06 4.41
C MET A 33 9.41 -5.25 3.57
N PHE A 34 9.35 -4.82 2.30
CA PHE A 34 10.47 -4.96 1.37
C PHE A 34 11.41 -3.76 1.37
N ASN A 35 11.26 -2.84 2.33
CA ASN A 35 12.10 -1.64 2.43
C ASN A 35 12.16 -0.85 1.10
N ALA A 36 11.01 -0.73 0.44
CA ALA A 36 10.80 0.21 -0.66
C ALA A 36 10.57 1.62 -0.10
N ASP A 37 10.13 2.56 -0.93
CA ASP A 37 9.77 3.90 -0.45
C ASP A 37 8.34 3.89 0.14
N LEU A 38 8.22 3.86 1.47
CA LEU A 38 6.94 3.81 2.16
C LEU A 38 6.19 5.15 2.09
N ALA A 39 6.91 6.25 2.24
CA ALA A 39 6.32 7.59 2.19
C ALA A 39 5.62 7.83 0.85
N LEU A 40 6.29 7.47 -0.26
CA LEU A 40 5.72 7.53 -1.60
C LEU A 40 4.49 6.63 -1.75
N SER A 41 4.52 5.41 -1.20
CA SER A 41 3.40 4.45 -1.25
C SER A 41 2.13 5.07 -0.62
N VAL A 42 2.29 5.61 0.59
CA VAL A 42 1.18 6.22 1.35
C VAL A 42 0.63 7.43 0.60
N THR A 43 1.48 8.28 0.04
CA THR A 43 1.07 9.44 -0.76
C THR A 43 0.34 9.03 -2.03
N MET A 44 0.84 8.04 -2.78
CA MET A 44 0.21 7.53 -3.99
C MET A 44 -1.16 6.90 -3.70
N THR A 45 -1.27 6.06 -2.67
CA THR A 45 -2.55 5.49 -2.23
C THR A 45 -3.54 6.59 -1.83
N ALA A 46 -3.11 7.60 -1.07
CA ALA A 46 -3.98 8.69 -0.65
C ALA A 46 -4.51 9.50 -1.85
N ILE A 47 -3.63 9.90 -2.76
CA ILE A 47 -4.01 10.64 -3.97
C ILE A 47 -4.91 9.81 -4.88
N SER A 48 -4.56 8.54 -5.14
CA SER A 48 -5.37 7.66 -5.98
C SER A 48 -6.75 7.40 -5.36
N THR A 49 -6.85 7.26 -4.04
CA THR A 49 -8.12 7.14 -3.32
C THR A 49 -8.99 8.37 -3.52
N LEU A 50 -8.43 9.58 -3.39
CA LEU A 50 -9.16 10.82 -3.63
C LEU A 50 -9.62 10.94 -5.09
N LEU A 51 -8.74 10.66 -6.05
CA LEU A 51 -9.07 10.72 -7.49
C LEU A 51 -10.08 9.65 -7.89
N SER A 52 -10.08 8.49 -7.23
CA SER A 52 -10.99 7.37 -7.55
C SER A 52 -12.47 7.71 -7.40
N VAL A 53 -12.80 8.69 -6.55
CA VAL A 53 -14.17 9.17 -6.34
C VAL A 53 -14.83 9.57 -7.67
N ALA A 54 -14.07 10.19 -8.57
CA ALA A 54 -14.55 10.55 -9.91
C ALA A 54 -14.04 9.57 -10.98
N ALA A 55 -12.79 9.12 -10.87
CA ALA A 55 -12.16 8.29 -11.89
C ALA A 55 -12.80 6.90 -11.99
N LEU A 56 -13.19 6.28 -10.87
CA LEU A 56 -13.78 4.94 -10.86
C LEU A 56 -15.12 4.89 -11.62
N PRO A 57 -16.14 5.72 -11.30
CA PRO A 57 -17.38 5.72 -12.08
C PRO A 57 -17.17 6.14 -13.54
N ALA A 58 -16.27 7.11 -13.81
CA ALA A 58 -15.97 7.54 -15.18
C ALA A 58 -15.33 6.43 -16.03
N ASN A 59 -14.30 5.76 -15.48
CA ASN A 59 -13.62 4.66 -16.13
C ASN A 59 -14.56 3.49 -16.37
N LEU A 60 -15.41 3.16 -15.38
CA LEU A 60 -16.36 2.06 -15.53
C LEU A 60 -17.38 2.34 -16.64
N LEU A 61 -17.93 3.56 -16.72
CA LEU A 61 -18.84 3.95 -17.81
C LEU A 61 -18.17 3.85 -19.18
N LEU A 62 -16.94 4.35 -19.29
CA LEU A 62 -16.19 4.34 -20.55
C LEU A 62 -15.87 2.90 -20.96
N TYR A 63 -15.28 2.12 -20.06
CA TYR A 63 -14.80 0.77 -20.37
C TYR A 63 -15.94 -0.23 -20.53
N ALA A 64 -17.05 -0.12 -19.79
CA ALA A 64 -18.22 -0.97 -20.00
C ALA A 64 -18.82 -0.76 -21.40
N LYS A 65 -18.95 0.51 -21.84
CA LYS A 65 -19.43 0.85 -23.19
C LYS A 65 -18.49 0.41 -24.31
N MET A 66 -17.18 0.38 -24.06
CA MET A 66 -16.20 -0.05 -25.04
C MET A 66 -16.04 -1.58 -25.09
N ALA A 67 -16.24 -2.26 -23.97
CA ALA A 67 -16.06 -3.69 -23.83
C ALA A 67 -17.27 -4.48 -24.33
N TYR A 68 -18.49 -3.98 -24.11
CA TYR A 68 -19.73 -4.70 -24.43
C TYR A 68 -20.56 -3.98 -25.50
N SER A 69 -21.33 -4.74 -26.26
CA SER A 69 -22.30 -4.21 -27.23
C SER A 69 -23.46 -3.47 -26.54
N ALA A 70 -24.11 -2.58 -27.27
CA ALA A 70 -25.21 -1.75 -26.77
C ALA A 70 -26.29 -2.56 -26.05
N ASP A 71 -26.70 -3.70 -26.60
CA ASP A 71 -27.75 -4.56 -26.03
C ASP A 71 -27.41 -5.11 -24.63
N ILE A 72 -26.14 -5.43 -24.37
CA ILE A 72 -25.67 -5.93 -23.06
C ILE A 72 -25.54 -4.77 -22.08
N THR A 73 -25.06 -3.61 -22.56
CA THR A 73 -24.95 -2.41 -21.72
C THR A 73 -26.30 -1.83 -21.32
N GLU A 74 -27.36 -2.02 -22.10
CA GLU A 74 -28.72 -1.60 -21.73
C GLU A 74 -29.38 -2.52 -20.70
N GLN A 75 -28.97 -3.80 -20.65
CA GLN A 75 -29.44 -4.77 -19.65
C GLN A 75 -28.77 -4.62 -18.29
N LEU A 76 -27.62 -3.93 -18.25
CA LEU A 76 -26.91 -3.64 -17.01
C LEU A 76 -27.73 -2.70 -16.11
N ASP A 77 -27.90 -3.09 -14.85
CA ASP A 77 -28.55 -2.24 -13.84
C ASP A 77 -27.62 -1.09 -13.42
N TRP A 78 -27.57 -0.05 -14.25
CA TRP A 78 -26.80 1.17 -14.01
C TRP A 78 -27.17 1.81 -12.67
N ARG A 79 -28.43 1.71 -12.25
CA ARG A 79 -28.86 2.28 -10.97
C ARG A 79 -28.19 1.56 -9.82
N SER A 80 -28.21 0.22 -9.80
CA SER A 80 -27.54 -0.57 -8.76
C SER A 80 -26.02 -0.42 -8.79
N LEU A 81 -25.43 -0.26 -9.99
CA LEU A 81 -24.01 0.05 -10.14
C LEU A 81 -23.67 1.40 -9.49
N PHE A 82 -24.34 2.48 -9.88
CA PHE A 82 -24.05 3.80 -9.34
C PHE A 82 -24.35 3.92 -7.84
N THR A 83 -25.41 3.29 -7.34
CA THR A 83 -25.69 3.28 -5.90
C THR A 83 -24.61 2.51 -5.14
N SER A 84 -24.14 1.36 -5.64
CA SER A 84 -23.06 0.61 -5.01
C SER A 84 -21.75 1.40 -4.98
N LEU A 85 -21.40 2.07 -6.09
CA LEU A 85 -20.24 2.96 -6.14
C LEU A 85 -20.39 4.15 -5.19
N ALA A 86 -21.56 4.78 -5.14
CA ALA A 86 -21.82 5.88 -4.23
C ALA A 86 -21.67 5.46 -2.76
N VAL A 87 -22.14 4.26 -2.39
CA VAL A 87 -21.97 3.70 -1.04
C VAL A 87 -20.50 3.49 -0.71
N VAL A 88 -19.72 2.90 -1.63
CA VAL A 88 -18.28 2.69 -1.45
C VAL A 88 -17.54 4.02 -1.32
N ILE A 89 -17.78 4.96 -2.24
CA ILE A 89 -17.19 6.30 -2.23
C ILE A 89 -17.53 7.02 -0.93
N TYR A 90 -18.79 6.95 -0.49
CA TYR A 90 -19.22 7.54 0.76
C TYR A 90 -18.46 6.95 1.96
N ALA A 91 -18.30 5.62 2.02
CA ALA A 91 -17.56 4.97 3.09
C ALA A 91 -16.08 5.40 3.12
N ILE A 92 -15.44 5.54 1.95
CA ILE A 92 -14.07 6.03 1.82
C ILE A 92 -13.96 7.47 2.32
N LEU A 93 -14.82 8.38 1.83
CA LEU A 93 -14.82 9.79 2.22
C LEU A 93 -15.10 9.96 3.70
N PHE A 94 -16.03 9.17 4.26
CA PHE A 94 -16.33 9.17 5.67
C PHE A 94 -15.14 8.69 6.51
N GLY A 95 -14.46 7.61 6.08
CA GLY A 95 -13.24 7.13 6.74
C GLY A 95 -12.12 8.18 6.75
N LEU A 96 -11.88 8.84 5.61
CA LEU A 96 -10.92 9.93 5.50
C LEU A 96 -11.29 11.12 6.38
N PHE A 97 -12.57 11.50 6.41
CA PHE A 97 -13.07 12.58 7.25
C PHE A 97 -12.89 12.27 8.75
N CYS A 98 -13.19 11.03 9.18
CA CYS A 98 -12.94 10.60 10.55
C CYS A 98 -11.45 10.65 10.90
N SER A 99 -10.58 10.18 10.00
CA SER A 99 -9.13 10.24 10.18
C SER A 99 -8.61 11.68 10.28
N TRP A 100 -9.16 12.59 9.48
CA TRP A 100 -8.79 14.01 9.51
C TRP A 100 -9.33 14.72 10.76
N LYS A 101 -10.54 14.39 11.22
CA LYS A 101 -11.14 15.05 12.39
C LYS A 101 -10.57 14.55 13.71
N ILE A 102 -10.20 13.27 13.79
CA ILE A 102 -9.73 12.60 15.00
C ILE A 102 -8.20 12.43 14.93
N HIS A 103 -7.46 13.42 15.40
CA HIS A 103 -5.99 13.39 15.50
C HIS A 103 -5.52 12.57 16.73
N SER A 104 -6.00 11.33 16.88
CA SER A 104 -5.61 10.45 17.98
C SER A 104 -4.84 9.24 17.44
N TYR A 105 -3.59 9.11 17.87
CA TYR A 105 -2.74 7.96 17.52
C TYR A 105 -3.37 6.62 17.90
N LYS A 106 -4.00 6.56 19.09
CA LYS A 106 -4.69 5.35 19.57
C LYS A 106 -5.87 4.98 18.67
N PHE A 107 -6.63 5.97 18.21
CA PHE A 107 -7.76 5.74 17.30
C PHE A 107 -7.29 5.13 15.98
N ASN A 108 -6.25 5.71 15.36
CA ASN A 108 -5.72 5.21 14.09
C ASN A 108 -5.18 3.78 14.20
N ILE A 109 -4.52 3.42 15.30
CA ILE A 109 -4.07 2.03 15.53
C ILE A 109 -5.27 1.08 15.62
N VAL A 110 -6.31 1.44 16.39
CA VAL A 110 -7.49 0.60 16.55
C VAL A 110 -8.21 0.42 15.21
N CYS A 111 -8.42 1.51 14.47
CA CYS A 111 -9.01 1.48 13.13
C CYS A 111 -8.21 0.58 12.18
N ASN A 112 -6.88 0.67 12.19
CA ASN A 112 -6.03 -0.19 11.36
C ASN A 112 -6.16 -1.67 11.73
N LYS A 113 -6.19 -2.00 13.04
CA LYS A 113 -6.41 -3.38 13.51
C LYS A 113 -7.78 -3.91 13.09
N VAL A 114 -8.83 -3.12 13.27
CA VAL A 114 -10.19 -3.48 12.85
C VAL A 114 -10.26 -3.66 11.34
N GLY A 115 -9.64 -2.76 10.56
CA GLY A 115 -9.54 -2.84 9.11
C GLY A 115 -8.85 -4.12 8.64
N ASN A 116 -7.73 -4.50 9.26
CA ASN A 116 -7.04 -5.75 8.94
C ASN A 116 -7.89 -6.99 9.23
N VAL A 117 -8.59 -7.02 10.37
CA VAL A 117 -9.51 -8.13 10.70
C VAL A 117 -10.68 -8.17 9.71
N ALA A 118 -11.26 -7.02 9.39
CA ALA A 118 -12.33 -6.92 8.41
C ALA A 118 -11.89 -7.37 7.00
N GLY A 119 -10.69 -7.00 6.57
CA GLY A 119 -10.09 -7.44 5.31
C GLY A 119 -9.90 -8.97 5.26
N LEU A 120 -9.37 -9.57 6.33
CA LEU A 120 -9.24 -11.03 6.43
C LEU A 120 -10.61 -11.73 6.36
N LEU A 121 -11.60 -11.21 7.10
CA LEU A 121 -12.97 -11.74 7.06
C LEU A 121 -13.58 -11.60 5.66
N LEU A 122 -13.30 -10.51 4.95
CA LEU A 122 -13.76 -10.29 3.58
C LEU A 122 -13.16 -11.29 2.59
N VAL A 123 -11.88 -11.63 2.75
CA VAL A 123 -11.22 -12.68 1.94
C VAL A 123 -11.88 -14.04 2.20
N ILE A 124 -12.08 -14.41 3.47
CA ILE A 124 -12.75 -15.67 3.84
C ILE A 124 -14.18 -15.71 3.30
N PHE A 125 -14.90 -14.60 3.42
CA PHE A 125 -16.25 -14.46 2.88
C PHE A 125 -16.28 -14.61 1.36
N SER A 126 -15.36 -13.96 0.65
CA SER A 126 -15.23 -14.07 -0.81
C SER A 126 -14.90 -15.49 -1.25
N ALA A 127 -13.99 -16.17 -0.52
CA ALA A 127 -13.69 -17.59 -0.73
C ALA A 127 -14.92 -18.47 -0.54
N THR A 128 -15.73 -18.19 0.48
CA THR A 128 -16.94 -18.95 0.76
C THR A 128 -17.97 -18.74 -0.35
N VAL A 129 -18.29 -17.48 -0.70
CA VAL A 129 -19.28 -17.18 -1.74
C VAL A 129 -18.86 -17.73 -3.10
N ALA A 130 -17.58 -17.59 -3.49
CA ALA A 130 -17.07 -18.06 -4.78
C ALA A 130 -17.01 -19.61 -4.93
N ASN A 131 -17.09 -20.37 -3.83
CA ASN A 131 -17.04 -21.84 -3.86
C ASN A 131 -18.38 -22.50 -3.54
N THR A 132 -19.20 -21.88 -2.68
CA THR A 132 -20.45 -22.48 -2.19
C THR A 132 -21.70 -21.91 -2.85
N GLY A 133 -21.58 -20.85 -3.67
CA GLY A 133 -22.70 -20.26 -4.40
C GLY A 133 -23.34 -19.03 -3.73
N GLY A 134 -22.95 -18.68 -2.51
CA GLY A 134 -23.69 -17.69 -1.71
C GLY A 134 -25.05 -18.22 -1.22
N GLY A 135 -25.66 -17.53 -0.25
CA GLY A 135 -26.84 -18.03 0.48
C GLY A 135 -28.17 -18.06 -0.29
N ASN A 136 -28.18 -17.69 -1.58
CA ASN A 136 -29.39 -17.48 -2.38
C ASN A 136 -29.41 -18.28 -3.69
N VAL A 137 -28.58 -19.31 -3.84
CA VAL A 137 -28.66 -20.20 -5.02
C VAL A 137 -29.81 -21.17 -4.80
N ALA A 138 -30.77 -21.16 -5.73
CA ALA A 138 -31.91 -22.07 -5.67
C ALA A 138 -31.44 -23.52 -5.75
N GLU A 139 -32.09 -24.42 -5.00
CA GLU A 139 -31.82 -25.86 -5.09
C GLU A 139 -31.95 -26.32 -6.55
N GLY A 140 -30.83 -26.74 -7.16
CA GLY A 140 -30.77 -27.23 -8.53
C GLY A 140 -29.98 -26.37 -9.53
N GLU A 141 -29.58 -25.15 -9.19
CA GLU A 141 -28.66 -24.36 -10.04
C GLU A 141 -27.21 -24.84 -9.92
N HIS A 142 -26.51 -24.92 -11.06
CA HIS A 142 -25.10 -25.31 -11.09
C HIS A 142 -24.23 -24.18 -10.54
N VAL A 143 -23.57 -24.42 -9.41
CA VAL A 143 -22.61 -23.47 -8.84
C VAL A 143 -21.29 -23.56 -9.62
N ASP A 144 -21.00 -22.52 -10.40
CA ASP A 144 -19.73 -22.37 -11.13
C ASP A 144 -18.59 -22.04 -10.16
N ARG A 145 -18.02 -23.09 -9.56
CA ARG A 145 -16.91 -22.98 -8.62
C ARG A 145 -15.73 -22.30 -9.28
N ILE A 146 -15.04 -21.45 -8.53
CA ILE A 146 -13.88 -20.71 -9.01
C ILE A 146 -12.80 -21.61 -9.66
N TRP A 147 -12.58 -22.81 -9.12
CA TRP A 147 -11.52 -23.74 -9.57
C TRP A 147 -11.91 -24.62 -10.78
N SER A 148 -13.17 -24.61 -11.19
CA SER A 148 -13.65 -25.36 -12.36
C SER A 148 -13.83 -24.49 -13.60
N ARG A 149 -13.44 -23.21 -13.54
CA ARG A 149 -13.61 -22.26 -14.65
C ARG A 149 -12.60 -22.50 -15.76
N GLY A 150 -12.95 -22.07 -16.96
CA GLY A 150 -12.06 -22.13 -18.13
C GLY A 150 -10.80 -21.29 -17.93
N PHE A 151 -9.71 -21.68 -18.61
CA PHE A 151 -8.41 -20.99 -18.55
C PHE A 151 -8.49 -19.49 -18.86
N GLN A 152 -9.45 -19.08 -19.70
CA GLN A 152 -9.71 -17.69 -20.05
C GLN A 152 -9.96 -16.81 -18.81
N PHE A 153 -10.68 -17.32 -17.81
CA PHE A 153 -10.95 -16.59 -16.57
C PHE A 153 -9.65 -16.27 -15.82
N TYR A 154 -8.80 -17.28 -15.61
CA TYR A 154 -7.54 -17.11 -14.88
C TYR A 154 -6.57 -16.19 -15.63
N ALA A 155 -6.45 -16.37 -16.95
CA ALA A 155 -5.60 -15.52 -17.77
C ALA A 155 -6.09 -14.06 -17.75
N ALA A 156 -7.39 -13.83 -17.94
CA ALA A 156 -7.95 -12.50 -18.00
C ALA A 156 -7.86 -11.76 -16.65
N CYS A 157 -8.00 -12.46 -15.52
CA CYS A 157 -7.83 -11.86 -14.20
C CYS A 157 -6.35 -11.63 -13.84
N SER A 158 -5.43 -12.47 -14.31
CA SER A 158 -4.01 -12.36 -13.94
C SER A 158 -3.27 -11.28 -14.74
N LEU A 159 -3.54 -11.21 -16.05
CA LEU A 159 -2.78 -10.38 -16.97
C LEU A 159 -2.80 -8.87 -16.63
N PRO A 160 -3.91 -8.25 -16.20
CA PRO A 160 -3.90 -6.84 -15.84
C PRO A 160 -2.94 -6.52 -14.70
N CYS A 161 -2.87 -7.37 -13.67
CA CYS A 161 -1.95 -7.21 -12.54
C CYS A 161 -0.49 -7.32 -13.01
N ILE A 162 -0.16 -8.40 -13.73
CA ILE A 162 1.21 -8.68 -14.18
C ILE A 162 1.69 -7.62 -15.16
N LEU A 163 0.91 -7.31 -16.18
CA LEU A 163 1.26 -6.31 -17.19
C LEU A 163 1.29 -4.91 -16.59
N GLY A 164 0.33 -4.57 -15.73
CA GLY A 164 0.29 -3.29 -15.04
C GLY A 164 1.54 -3.05 -14.21
N MET A 165 1.97 -4.06 -13.45
CA MET A 165 3.21 -4.02 -12.66
C MET A 165 4.46 -3.85 -13.54
N LEU A 166 4.59 -4.63 -14.62
CA LEU A 166 5.73 -4.53 -15.53
C LEU A 166 5.80 -3.19 -16.25
N ILE A 167 4.65 -2.68 -16.72
CA ILE A 167 4.55 -1.38 -17.37
C ILE A 167 4.88 -0.28 -16.37
N ALA A 168 4.35 -0.32 -15.15
CA ALA A 168 4.63 0.67 -14.11
C ALA A 168 6.12 0.69 -13.72
N ALA A 169 6.74 -0.48 -13.53
CA ALA A 169 8.18 -0.59 -13.26
C ALA A 169 9.03 -0.06 -14.44
N GLY A 170 8.61 -0.37 -15.67
CA GLY A 170 9.26 0.11 -16.89
C GLY A 170 9.18 1.63 -17.04
N LEU A 171 7.98 2.20 -16.87
CA LEU A 171 7.77 3.65 -16.90
C LEU A 171 8.54 4.36 -15.79
N ALA A 172 8.53 3.83 -14.57
CA ALA A 172 9.30 4.39 -13.47
C ALA A 172 10.82 4.37 -13.74
N THR A 173 11.29 3.36 -14.47
CA THR A 173 12.68 3.29 -14.94
C THR A 173 12.98 4.32 -16.03
N VAL A 174 12.06 4.53 -16.98
CA VAL A 174 12.21 5.52 -18.07
C VAL A 174 12.24 6.95 -17.54
N VAL A 175 11.45 7.24 -16.50
CA VAL A 175 11.41 8.55 -15.82
C VAL A 175 12.56 8.72 -14.81
N ASP A 176 13.44 7.73 -14.71
CA ASP A 176 14.63 7.72 -13.85
C ASP A 176 14.35 7.93 -12.36
N LEU A 177 13.27 7.33 -11.84
CA LEU A 177 13.01 7.30 -10.40
C LEU A 177 14.12 6.52 -9.67
N LYS A 178 14.30 6.76 -8.37
CA LYS A 178 15.24 5.96 -7.58
C LYS A 178 14.76 4.51 -7.50
N LYS A 179 15.69 3.56 -7.35
CA LYS A 179 15.33 2.13 -7.38
C LYS A 179 14.24 1.73 -6.35
N PRO A 180 14.25 2.22 -5.09
CA PRO A 180 13.19 1.91 -4.14
C PRO A 180 11.84 2.50 -4.55
N GLU A 181 11.83 3.69 -5.14
CA GLU A 181 10.64 4.36 -5.67
C GLU A 181 10.04 3.58 -6.86
N ARG A 182 10.87 2.97 -7.72
CA ARG A 182 10.41 2.11 -8.83
C ARG A 182 9.61 0.91 -8.33
N ILE A 183 10.06 0.28 -7.23
CA ILE A 183 9.31 -0.81 -6.60
C ILE A 183 7.98 -0.27 -6.09
N THR A 184 7.99 0.84 -5.35
CA THR A 184 6.78 1.46 -4.81
C THR A 184 5.76 1.76 -5.92
N VAL A 185 6.17 2.41 -7.01
CA VAL A 185 5.28 2.73 -8.13
C VAL A 185 4.69 1.46 -8.75
N ALA A 186 5.50 0.42 -8.95
CA ALA A 186 5.03 -0.84 -9.51
C ALA A 186 4.00 -1.53 -8.61
N VAL A 187 4.25 -1.57 -7.29
CA VAL A 187 3.35 -2.13 -6.29
C VAL A 187 2.03 -1.34 -6.24
N GLU A 188 2.11 -0.01 -6.10
CA GLU A 188 0.94 0.87 -6.01
C GLU A 188 0.05 0.83 -7.26
N CYS A 189 0.64 0.68 -8.46
CA CYS A 189 -0.15 0.61 -9.68
C CYS A 189 -0.89 -0.72 -9.89
N CYS A 190 -0.38 -1.82 -9.34
CA CYS A 190 -0.95 -3.15 -9.59
C CYS A 190 -1.74 -3.75 -8.42
N TYR A 191 -1.44 -3.33 -7.19
CA TYR A 191 -2.08 -3.83 -5.98
C TYR A 191 -3.38 -3.06 -5.74
N GLN A 192 -4.51 -3.69 -6.06
CA GLN A 192 -5.80 -3.02 -6.15
C GLN A 192 -6.66 -3.28 -4.92
N ASN A 193 -7.61 -2.38 -4.64
CA ASN A 193 -8.57 -2.61 -3.57
C ASN A 193 -9.66 -3.61 -4.00
N VAL A 194 -9.41 -4.91 -3.79
CA VAL A 194 -10.39 -5.99 -4.07
C VAL A 194 -11.67 -5.90 -3.24
N GLY A 195 -11.67 -5.16 -2.12
CA GLY A 195 -12.84 -4.96 -1.28
C GLY A 195 -13.92 -4.09 -1.93
N ILE A 196 -13.51 -3.10 -2.73
CA ILE A 196 -14.42 -2.27 -3.52
C ILE A 196 -15.15 -3.14 -4.54
N ALA A 197 -14.40 -3.93 -5.31
CA ALA A 197 -14.99 -4.86 -6.28
C ALA A 197 -15.90 -5.91 -5.65
N THR A 198 -15.54 -6.41 -4.47
CA THR A 198 -16.39 -7.32 -3.68
C THR A 198 -17.72 -6.65 -3.31
N SER A 199 -17.67 -5.39 -2.84
CA SER A 199 -18.87 -4.65 -2.42
C SER A 199 -19.81 -4.37 -3.60
N VAL A 200 -19.23 -4.03 -4.76
CA VAL A 200 -19.97 -3.82 -6.00
C VAL A 200 -20.57 -5.14 -6.50
N ALA A 201 -19.81 -6.24 -6.50
CA ALA A 201 -20.30 -7.54 -6.93
C ALA A 201 -21.52 -8.03 -6.10
N LEU A 202 -21.48 -7.83 -4.78
CA LEU A 202 -22.58 -8.20 -3.88
C LEU A 202 -23.81 -7.31 -4.02
N SER A 203 -23.63 -6.06 -4.43
CA SER A 203 -24.72 -5.09 -4.55
C SER A 203 -25.39 -5.15 -5.92
N MET A 204 -24.64 -5.46 -6.97
CA MET A 204 -25.12 -5.44 -8.34
C MET A 204 -25.73 -6.77 -8.80
N PHE A 205 -25.06 -7.89 -8.51
CA PHE A 205 -25.46 -9.19 -9.05
C PHE A 205 -26.36 -9.93 -8.07
N LYS A 206 -27.15 -10.91 -8.57
CA LYS A 206 -28.01 -11.78 -7.75
C LYS A 206 -27.92 -13.23 -8.18
N GLY A 207 -28.25 -14.16 -7.28
CA GLY A 207 -28.24 -15.60 -7.57
C GLY A 207 -26.86 -16.10 -8.04
N ALA A 208 -26.85 -16.93 -9.10
CA ALA A 208 -25.64 -17.52 -9.67
C ALA A 208 -24.61 -16.48 -10.19
N GLU A 209 -25.07 -15.30 -10.64
CA GLU A 209 -24.22 -14.22 -11.15
C GLU A 209 -23.25 -13.68 -10.09
N VAL A 210 -23.69 -13.59 -8.83
CA VAL A 210 -22.83 -13.16 -7.70
C VAL A 210 -21.65 -14.10 -7.55
N THR A 211 -21.87 -15.41 -7.70
CA THR A 211 -20.80 -16.41 -7.57
C THR A 211 -19.76 -16.22 -8.67
N LYS A 212 -20.19 -15.96 -9.90
CA LYS A 212 -19.30 -15.63 -11.02
C LYS A 212 -18.49 -14.38 -10.72
N ALA A 213 -19.16 -13.29 -10.36
CA ALA A 213 -18.55 -11.99 -10.04
C ALA A 213 -17.55 -12.09 -8.87
N MET A 214 -17.94 -12.72 -7.76
CA MET A 214 -17.13 -12.87 -6.53
C MET A 214 -15.86 -13.70 -6.72
N GLY A 215 -15.80 -14.55 -7.74
CA GLY A 215 -14.57 -15.26 -8.10
C GLY A 215 -13.46 -14.30 -8.56
N VAL A 216 -13.80 -13.15 -9.16
CA VAL A 216 -12.84 -12.18 -9.68
C VAL A 216 -12.01 -11.53 -8.57
N PRO A 217 -12.58 -10.83 -7.57
CA PRO A 217 -11.78 -10.16 -6.54
C PRO A 217 -10.97 -11.16 -5.70
N LEU A 218 -11.51 -12.36 -5.47
CA LEU A 218 -10.79 -13.43 -4.78
C LEU A 218 -9.56 -13.89 -5.57
N PHE A 219 -9.74 -14.24 -6.84
CA PHE A 219 -8.63 -14.72 -7.67
C PHE A 219 -7.61 -13.61 -7.93
N TYR A 220 -8.07 -12.40 -8.25
CA TYR A 220 -7.19 -11.24 -8.43
C TYR A 220 -6.38 -10.95 -7.17
N GLY A 221 -7.00 -11.00 -5.99
CA GLY A 221 -6.32 -10.84 -4.70
C GLY A 221 -5.21 -11.87 -4.46
N ILE A 222 -5.40 -13.12 -4.91
CA ILE A 222 -4.35 -14.14 -4.87
C ILE A 222 -3.23 -13.82 -5.86
N VAL A 223 -3.58 -13.42 -7.08
CA VAL A 223 -2.60 -13.06 -8.11
C VAL A 223 -1.73 -11.89 -7.65
N GLU A 224 -2.33 -10.79 -7.18
CA GLU A 224 -1.57 -9.62 -6.75
C GLU A 224 -0.64 -9.97 -5.59
N ALA A 225 -1.09 -10.73 -4.59
CA ALA A 225 -0.25 -11.14 -3.47
C ALA A 225 0.96 -11.99 -3.92
N VAL A 226 0.75 -12.93 -4.85
CA VAL A 226 1.82 -13.81 -5.36
C VAL A 226 2.79 -13.02 -6.25
N PHE A 227 2.29 -12.31 -7.25
CA PHE A 227 3.14 -11.64 -8.25
C PHE A 227 3.85 -10.42 -7.69
N VAL A 228 3.20 -9.65 -6.82
CA VAL A 228 3.87 -8.56 -6.09
C VAL A 228 4.92 -9.12 -5.14
N GLY A 229 4.62 -10.20 -4.41
CA GLY A 229 5.60 -10.86 -3.56
C GLY A 229 6.84 -11.30 -4.34
N ILE A 230 6.65 -11.96 -5.49
CA ILE A 230 7.75 -12.37 -6.38
C ILE A 230 8.53 -11.14 -6.87
N PHE A 231 7.84 -10.11 -7.35
CA PHE A 231 8.46 -8.90 -7.86
C PHE A 231 9.29 -8.19 -6.81
N CYS A 232 8.79 -8.05 -5.58
CA CYS A 232 9.51 -7.45 -4.47
C CYS A 232 10.74 -8.28 -4.04
N ILE A 233 10.64 -9.62 -4.03
CA ILE A 233 11.79 -10.50 -3.76
C ILE A 233 12.86 -10.33 -4.84
N VAL A 234 12.46 -10.30 -6.11
CA VAL A 234 13.38 -10.09 -7.24
C VAL A 234 14.00 -8.70 -7.17
N GLY A 235 13.21 -7.66 -6.87
CA GLY A 235 13.68 -6.29 -6.69
C GLY A 235 14.69 -6.18 -5.55
N TRP A 236 14.45 -6.82 -4.42
CA TRP A 236 15.40 -6.91 -3.32
C TRP A 236 16.72 -7.55 -3.76
N LYS A 237 16.66 -8.71 -4.42
CA LYS A 237 17.86 -9.40 -4.92
C LYS A 237 18.59 -8.65 -6.04
N ALA A 238 17.89 -7.80 -6.78
CA ALA A 238 18.48 -6.90 -7.77
C ALA A 238 19.08 -5.62 -7.15
N GLY A 239 18.99 -5.44 -5.82
CA GLY A 239 19.49 -4.25 -5.12
C GLY A 239 18.66 -3.00 -5.43
N TRP A 240 17.34 -3.17 -5.61
CA TRP A 240 16.40 -2.07 -5.84
C TRP A 240 15.73 -1.59 -4.55
N THR A 241 15.84 -2.33 -3.45
CA THR A 241 15.32 -1.95 -2.13
C THR A 241 16.39 -1.23 -1.30
N LYS A 242 15.99 -0.58 -0.20
CA LYS A 242 16.92 -0.01 0.79
C LYS A 242 17.66 -1.09 1.59
N ALA A 243 17.08 -2.29 1.72
CA ALA A 243 17.72 -3.42 2.37
C ALA A 243 18.86 -4.00 1.50
N PRO A 244 20.02 -4.36 2.10
CA PRO A 244 21.15 -4.92 1.37
C PRO A 244 20.88 -6.37 0.92
N ILE A 245 21.62 -6.85 -0.09
CA ILE A 245 21.33 -8.13 -0.80
C ILE A 245 21.78 -9.36 0.01
N ASP A 246 22.75 -9.17 0.90
CA ASP A 246 23.50 -10.19 1.66
C ASP A 246 22.79 -10.63 2.95
N VAL A 247 21.81 -9.86 3.43
CA VAL A 247 21.06 -10.24 4.64
C VAL A 247 20.08 -11.38 4.40
N SER A 248 19.75 -12.11 5.45
CA SER A 248 18.74 -13.17 5.38
C SER A 248 17.35 -12.58 5.10
N PHE A 249 16.48 -13.35 4.44
CA PHE A 249 15.10 -12.93 4.13
C PHE A 249 14.34 -12.51 5.40
N TRP A 250 14.48 -13.27 6.49
CA TRP A 250 13.87 -12.95 7.77
C TRP A 250 14.35 -11.61 8.32
N ARG A 251 15.65 -11.33 8.25
CA ARG A 251 16.19 -10.05 8.69
C ARG A 251 15.70 -8.90 7.82
N MET A 252 15.63 -9.10 6.50
CA MET A 252 15.12 -8.10 5.56
C MET A 252 13.68 -7.67 5.90
N ILE A 253 12.78 -8.62 6.18
CA ILE A 253 11.37 -8.31 6.47
C ILE A 253 11.12 -7.80 7.90
N THR A 254 12.03 -8.06 8.86
CA THR A 254 11.87 -7.61 10.25
C THR A 254 12.55 -6.29 10.55
N THR A 255 13.53 -5.89 9.75
CA THR A 255 14.35 -4.70 9.98
C THR A 255 13.91 -3.58 9.04
N THR A 256 13.58 -2.43 9.61
CA THR A 256 13.22 -1.22 8.86
C THR A 256 14.50 -0.43 8.52
N TYR A 257 15.05 -0.68 7.33
CA TYR A 257 16.26 -0.01 6.85
C TYR A 257 16.06 1.47 6.53
N GLU A 258 14.82 1.90 6.29
CA GLU A 258 14.47 3.31 6.08
C GLU A 258 14.78 4.19 7.31
N VAL A 259 14.54 3.67 8.52
CA VAL A 259 14.85 4.38 9.76
C VAL A 259 16.36 4.39 10.01
N LEU A 260 17.05 3.27 9.76
CA LEU A 260 18.50 3.16 9.93
C LEU A 260 19.26 4.09 8.99
N GLU A 261 18.79 4.24 7.75
CA GLU A 261 19.40 5.15 6.78
C GLU A 261 19.18 6.62 7.18
N ALA A 262 17.97 6.96 7.66
CA ALA A 262 17.66 8.29 8.17
C ALA A 262 18.47 8.64 9.43
N GLU A 263 18.61 7.71 10.38
CA GLU A 263 19.44 7.87 11.58
C GLU A 263 20.92 8.07 11.20
N ARG A 264 21.44 7.29 10.24
CA ARG A 264 22.82 7.42 9.77
C ARG A 264 23.09 8.78 9.11
N ILE A 265 22.14 9.27 8.31
CA ILE A 265 22.26 10.59 7.67
C ILE A 265 22.19 11.69 8.72
N GLY A 266 21.22 11.63 9.65
CA GLY A 266 21.11 12.61 10.74
C GLY A 266 22.37 12.67 11.61
N GLN A 267 22.94 11.51 11.97
CA GLN A 267 24.22 11.45 12.68
C GLN A 267 25.37 12.06 11.87
N SER A 268 25.40 11.85 10.54
CA SER A 268 26.45 12.40 9.68
C SER A 268 26.36 13.93 9.56
N GLU A 269 25.14 14.47 9.45
CA GLU A 269 24.90 15.92 9.44
C GLU A 269 25.23 16.56 10.79
N GLU A 270 24.85 15.94 11.92
CA GLU A 270 25.23 16.40 13.25
C GLU A 270 26.76 16.44 13.44
N ILE A 271 27.46 15.42 12.93
CA ILE A 271 28.92 15.33 12.95
C ILE A 271 29.54 16.43 12.07
N GLU A 272 29.04 16.64 10.85
CA GLU A 272 29.54 17.70 9.93
C GLU A 272 29.38 19.09 10.54
N VAL A 273 28.23 19.38 11.15
CA VAL A 273 27.98 20.65 11.84
C VAL A 273 28.94 20.83 13.03
N ALA A 274 29.15 19.80 13.84
CA ALA A 274 30.11 19.84 14.95
C ALA A 274 31.54 20.13 14.50
N PHE A 275 31.99 19.54 13.38
CA PHE A 275 33.30 19.84 12.81
C PHE A 275 33.40 21.26 12.25
N THR A 276 32.34 21.80 11.64
CA THR A 276 32.34 23.20 11.17
C THR A 276 32.36 24.21 12.31
N ASP A 277 31.74 23.91 13.46
CA ASP A 277 31.78 24.78 14.65
C ASP A 277 33.16 24.73 15.36
N ASP A 278 33.80 23.56 15.39
CA ASP A 278 35.16 23.42 15.96
C ASP A 278 36.22 24.08 15.06
N ASP A 279 36.12 23.98 13.73
CA ASP A 279 37.03 24.66 12.78
C ASP A 279 36.78 26.17 12.68
N ALA A 280 35.55 26.65 12.94
CA ALA A 280 35.23 28.07 13.01
C ALA A 280 35.75 28.75 14.31
N SER A 281 36.27 27.97 15.27
CA SER A 281 36.82 28.51 16.52
C SER A 281 38.29 28.94 16.43
N ALA A 282 38.91 28.83 15.26
CA ALA A 282 40.31 29.17 15.03
C ALA A 282 40.55 30.31 14.03
N GLU A 283 39.70 31.35 13.96
CA GLU A 283 40.09 32.62 13.32
C GLU A 283 39.37 33.87 13.92
N THR A 284 40.14 34.59 14.73
CA THR A 284 40.18 36.05 15.05
C THR A 284 38.92 36.95 15.05
N GLN A 285 38.81 37.73 16.13
CA GLN A 285 37.94 38.89 16.40
C GLN A 285 37.77 39.91 15.25
N GLU A 286 36.52 40.33 14.99
CA GLU A 286 35.95 41.71 15.08
C GLU A 286 34.78 41.90 14.09
N GLY A 287 33.63 42.40 14.58
CA GLY A 287 32.68 43.13 13.73
C GLY A 287 31.23 42.62 13.64
N HIS A 288 30.40 43.08 14.58
CA HIS A 288 29.00 43.49 14.41
C HIS A 288 27.90 42.55 13.85
N ILE A 289 26.98 42.22 14.78
CA ILE A 289 25.50 42.30 14.70
C ILE A 289 24.78 41.41 13.67
N PHE A 290 24.21 40.27 14.14
CA PHE A 290 22.74 40.07 14.21
C PHE A 290 22.41 38.77 14.96
N THR A 291 21.95 38.88 16.21
CA THR A 291 21.26 37.81 16.94
C THR A 291 19.85 38.27 17.28
N THR A 292 18.85 37.61 16.71
CA THR A 292 17.46 37.58 17.21
C THR A 292 16.82 36.33 16.58
N PHE A 293 16.47 35.26 17.29
CA PHE A 293 15.41 35.08 18.29
C PHE A 293 15.53 33.60 18.70
N PHE A 294 15.80 33.18 19.93
CA PHE A 294 14.80 32.98 20.99
C PHE A 294 15.56 32.56 22.26
N SER A 295 15.67 33.44 23.26
CA SER A 295 15.93 33.03 24.65
C SER A 295 15.51 34.14 25.62
N LEU A 296 14.33 33.96 26.19
CA LEU A 296 13.82 34.50 27.47
C LEU A 296 12.74 33.47 27.85
N GLU A 297 12.93 32.64 28.87
CA GLU A 297 12.91 33.03 30.27
C GLU A 297 13.92 32.21 31.10
N ASN A 298 14.93 32.91 31.61
CA ASN A 298 15.58 32.55 32.86
C ASN A 298 14.72 33.08 34.01
N LEU A 299 14.40 32.23 34.99
CA LEU A 299 14.40 32.67 36.39
C LEU A 299 15.03 31.59 37.27
N ASP A 300 16.31 31.82 37.54
CA ASP A 300 16.98 31.73 38.84
C ASP A 300 16.60 30.59 39.80
N LYS A 301 17.57 29.68 40.00
CA LYS A 301 18.14 29.41 41.33
C LYS A 301 19.55 28.79 41.20
N LYS A 302 20.51 29.47 41.84
CA LYS A 302 21.94 29.17 41.92
C LYS A 302 22.25 28.01 42.90
N PRO A 303 23.52 27.56 43.01
CA PRO A 303 23.98 26.23 42.64
C PRO A 303 24.07 25.27 43.84
N ASN A 304 24.11 23.96 43.58
CA ASN A 304 24.61 23.02 44.58
C ASN A 304 25.49 21.96 43.92
N SER A 305 26.73 21.89 44.39
CA SER A 305 27.71 20.88 44.03
C SER A 305 27.23 19.49 44.45
N ARG A 306 27.17 18.55 43.51
CA ARG A 306 27.10 17.12 43.84
C ARG A 306 27.59 16.24 42.69
N LYS A 307 28.80 15.74 42.89
CA LYS A 307 29.34 14.39 42.58
C LYS A 307 28.80 13.71 41.31
N GLU A 308 29.72 13.52 40.36
CA GLU A 308 29.65 12.44 39.37
C GLU A 308 29.42 11.08 40.06
N PRO A 309 28.56 10.23 39.50
CA PRO A 309 28.73 8.79 39.56
C PRO A 309 29.12 8.30 38.18
N SER A 310 30.42 8.05 38.02
CA SER A 310 30.96 7.05 37.11
C SER A 310 30.28 5.69 37.38
N GLY A 311 29.70 5.09 36.35
CA GLY A 311 29.29 3.68 36.36
C GLY A 311 27.79 3.45 36.21
N GLU A 312 27.27 3.60 34.98
CA GLU A 312 25.98 2.98 34.61
C GLU A 312 25.83 2.74 33.09
N LEU A 313 26.92 2.77 32.33
CA LEU A 313 26.93 2.47 30.87
C LEU A 313 27.51 1.08 30.53
N GLU A 314 27.91 0.28 31.53
CA GLU A 314 28.60 -1.01 31.32
C GLU A 314 27.69 -2.24 31.21
N THR A 315 26.36 -2.11 31.13
CA THR A 315 25.45 -3.27 31.22
C THR A 315 24.66 -3.60 29.96
N VAL A 316 24.86 -2.91 28.82
CA VAL A 316 23.95 -3.07 27.67
C VAL A 316 24.56 -3.78 26.45
N TYR A 317 25.89 -3.87 26.28
CA TYR A 317 26.48 -4.57 25.11
C TYR A 317 27.82 -5.26 25.42
N PRO A 318 27.84 -6.57 25.74
CA PRO A 318 29.08 -7.28 26.08
C PRO A 318 29.92 -7.75 24.86
N GLU A 319 29.49 -7.52 23.62
CA GLU A 319 30.14 -8.11 22.42
C GLU A 319 31.10 -7.17 21.66
N LEU A 320 31.37 -5.96 22.16
CA LEU A 320 32.31 -5.02 21.52
C LEU A 320 33.74 -5.08 22.08
N ARG A 321 34.10 -6.13 22.85
CA ARG A 321 35.40 -6.19 23.55
C ARG A 321 36.57 -6.71 22.71
N ASP A 322 36.36 -7.44 21.62
CA ASP A 322 37.44 -8.20 20.98
C ASP A 322 37.83 -7.73 19.56
N GLN A 323 37.62 -6.44 19.24
CA GLN A 323 38.24 -5.83 18.06
C GLN A 323 38.94 -4.54 18.45
N ASN A 324 40.10 -4.65 19.10
CA ASN A 324 41.25 -3.74 18.97
C ASN A 324 42.35 -4.09 19.99
N ILE A 325 43.20 -5.09 19.71
CA ILE A 325 44.64 -5.08 20.07
C ILE A 325 45.39 -6.02 19.09
N THR A 326 46.00 -5.46 18.04
CA THR A 326 47.42 -5.50 17.61
C THR A 326 47.52 -5.23 16.11
#